data_AF-A0A511W7R8-F1
#
_entry.id   AF-A0A511W7R8-F1
#
_cell.length_a   1.000
_cell.length_b   1.000
_cell.length_c   1.000
_cell.angle_alpha   90.00
_cell.angle_beta   90.00
_cell.angle_gamma   90.00
#
_symmetry.space_group_name_H-M   'P 1'
#
loop_
_entity.id
_entity.type
_entity.pdbx_description
1 polymer ?
#
loop_
_entity_poly.entity_id
_entity_poly.type
_entity_poly.pdbx_seq_one_letter_code
_entity_poly.pdbx_strand_id
1 'polypeptide(L)'
;MKRVIPILIVGLLLASCNVESETEVSEVYTDQQQKIIGEEKNEMLGQTVAPYTNRELRDEQYSQDEVFLDYVHGDGETLSLSPGRYEITGSVSGNINVYNDHDDLIFHDILGSDYGVGSITVDIDEDFTIHADAGFNSVMVTPAEEQQSNNLTAGHWEVGVDIEPGDYLISSSSRIGYLQIHSNNKDTQVYEVMGSEFGSTESEVTLEEGQILRITEISYIHFEPQ
;
A
#
# COMPACT_ATOMS: atom_id res chain seq x y z
N MET A 1 -2.74 -33.53 79.99
CA MET A 1 -3.89 -33.94 79.15
C MET A 1 -4.92 -32.83 79.13
N LYS A 2 -4.99 -32.07 78.03
CA LYS A 2 -6.16 -31.29 77.58
C LYS A 2 -5.90 -30.90 76.13
N ARG A 3 -6.93 -31.06 75.32
CA ARG A 3 -6.93 -31.32 73.87
C ARG A 3 -6.54 -30.07 73.07
N VAL A 4 -5.63 -30.22 72.11
CA VAL A 4 -5.40 -29.24 71.04
C VAL A 4 -6.18 -29.73 69.81
N ILE A 5 -7.07 -28.87 69.32
CA ILE A 5 -7.92 -29.08 68.15
C ILE A 5 -7.05 -28.87 66.90
N PRO A 6 -6.97 -29.82 65.94
CA PRO A 6 -6.32 -29.54 64.67
C PRO A 6 -7.27 -28.73 63.78
N ILE A 7 -6.76 -27.58 63.31
CA ILE A 7 -7.40 -26.74 62.30
C ILE A 7 -7.33 -27.48 60.96
N LEU A 8 -8.50 -27.75 60.38
CA LEU A 8 -8.69 -28.31 59.06
C LEU A 8 -8.38 -27.21 58.02
N ILE A 9 -7.19 -27.21 57.44
CA ILE A 9 -6.87 -26.37 56.28
C ILE A 9 -7.44 -27.08 55.06
N VAL A 10 -8.60 -26.59 54.60
CA VAL A 10 -9.19 -26.94 53.31
C VAL A 10 -8.33 -26.30 52.22
N GLY A 11 -7.56 -27.13 51.51
CA GLY A 11 -6.86 -26.71 50.30
C GLY A 11 -7.86 -26.47 49.20
N LEU A 12 -8.07 -25.20 48.81
CA LEU A 12 -8.69 -24.86 47.55
C LEU A 12 -7.75 -25.31 46.42
N LEU A 13 -8.12 -26.40 45.74
CA LEU A 13 -7.62 -26.71 44.40
C LEU A 13 -8.32 -25.74 43.44
N LEU A 14 -7.69 -24.60 43.16
CA LEU A 14 -8.01 -23.84 41.97
C LEU A 14 -7.48 -24.66 40.79
N ALA A 15 -8.40 -25.38 40.13
CA ALA A 15 -8.16 -25.89 38.80
C ALA A 15 -7.97 -24.68 37.88
N SER A 16 -6.71 -24.37 37.57
CA SER A 16 -6.40 -23.50 36.44
C SER A 16 -6.82 -24.23 35.18
N CYS A 17 -7.90 -23.77 34.55
CA CYS A 17 -8.05 -24.00 33.11
C CYS A 17 -6.96 -23.18 32.42
N ASN A 18 -5.76 -23.75 32.28
CA ASN A 18 -4.84 -23.32 31.23
C ASN A 18 -5.42 -23.85 29.92
N VAL A 19 -6.28 -23.06 29.30
CA VAL A 19 -6.36 -23.08 27.84
C VAL A 19 -5.17 -22.25 27.39
N GLU A 20 -4.04 -22.92 27.16
CA GLU A 20 -3.02 -22.43 26.24
C GLU A 20 -3.69 -22.34 24.86
N SER A 21 -4.29 -21.18 24.57
CA SER A 21 -4.38 -20.75 23.18
C SER A 21 -3.03 -20.11 22.86
N GLU A 22 -2.04 -20.94 22.52
CA GLU A 22 -0.97 -20.51 21.64
C GLU A 22 -1.65 -20.21 20.30
N THR A 23 -2.10 -18.97 20.13
CA THR A 23 -2.51 -18.46 18.82
C THR A 23 -1.25 -18.43 17.96
N GLU A 24 -1.27 -19.21 16.89
CA GLU A 24 -0.32 -19.27 15.78
C GLU A 24 -0.07 -17.88 15.18
N VAL A 25 0.78 -17.07 15.81
CA VAL A 25 1.32 -15.82 15.24
C VAL A 25 2.78 -16.01 14.80
N SER A 26 3.29 -17.24 14.83
CA SER A 26 4.66 -17.56 14.47
C SER A 26 4.71 -18.40 13.20
N GLU A 27 4.90 -17.77 12.04
CA GLU A 27 5.63 -18.33 10.87
C GLU A 27 5.64 -17.40 9.63
N VAL A 28 5.06 -16.19 9.70
CA VAL A 28 5.05 -15.24 8.56
C VAL A 28 6.18 -14.21 8.60
N TYR A 29 6.70 -13.87 9.80
CA TYR A 29 7.73 -12.84 9.96
C TYR A 29 9.10 -13.49 10.17
N THR A 30 10.01 -13.42 9.21
CA THR A 30 11.42 -13.70 9.49
C THR A 30 12.06 -12.48 10.15
N ASP A 31 12.67 -12.69 11.31
CA ASP A 31 13.23 -11.70 12.26
C ASP A 31 14.37 -10.82 11.71
N GLN A 32 14.58 -10.76 10.38
CA GLN A 32 15.63 -9.97 9.75
C GLN A 32 15.17 -9.15 8.52
N GLN A 33 14.04 -9.48 7.89
CA GLN A 33 13.52 -8.79 6.71
C GLN A 33 11.99 -8.87 6.74
N GLN A 34 11.29 -7.74 6.69
CA GLN A 34 9.82 -7.64 6.89
C GLN A 34 9.02 -8.07 5.65
N LYS A 35 9.41 -9.21 5.08
CA LYS A 35 8.90 -9.74 3.84
C LYS A 35 7.75 -10.71 4.08
N ILE A 36 6.62 -10.49 3.41
CA ILE A 36 5.52 -11.47 3.35
C ILE A 36 5.84 -12.53 2.29
N ILE A 37 5.72 -13.80 2.69
CA ILE A 37 5.93 -14.98 1.84
C ILE A 37 4.74 -15.94 1.95
N GLY A 38 4.68 -16.95 1.07
CA GLY A 38 3.72 -18.05 1.20
C GLY A 38 2.27 -17.71 0.79
N GLU A 39 1.30 -18.34 1.46
CA GLU A 39 -0.13 -18.25 1.11
C GLU A 39 -0.70 -16.84 1.35
N GLU A 40 -0.29 -16.16 2.43
CA GLU A 40 -0.73 -14.79 2.74
C GLU A 40 -0.38 -13.81 1.62
N LYS A 41 0.84 -13.90 1.07
CA LYS A 41 1.24 -13.13 -0.12
C LYS A 41 0.26 -13.38 -1.27
N ASN A 42 -0.13 -14.63 -1.52
CA ASN A 42 -1.01 -14.96 -2.65
C ASN A 42 -2.46 -14.45 -2.41
N GLU A 43 -2.94 -14.47 -1.17
CA GLU A 43 -4.25 -13.90 -0.82
C GLU A 43 -4.29 -12.39 -0.99
N MET A 44 -3.22 -11.69 -0.59
CA MET A 44 -3.11 -10.24 -0.76
C MET A 44 -2.96 -9.83 -2.22
N LEU A 45 -2.23 -10.61 -3.02
CA LEU A 45 -2.10 -10.38 -4.47
C LEU A 45 -3.39 -10.70 -5.24
N GLY A 46 -4.20 -11.65 -4.77
CA GLY A 46 -5.40 -12.12 -5.47
C GLY A 46 -6.52 -11.07 -5.62
N GLN A 47 -6.42 -9.91 -4.97
CA GLN A 47 -7.44 -8.87 -5.01
C GLN A 47 -7.25 -7.85 -6.15
N THR A 48 -6.10 -7.85 -6.82
CA THR A 48 -5.75 -6.81 -7.80
C THR A 48 -4.90 -7.39 -8.92
N VAL A 49 -5.04 -6.91 -10.15
CA VAL A 49 -4.19 -7.37 -11.26
C VAL A 49 -2.77 -6.79 -11.16
N ALA A 50 -1.85 -7.27 -12.01
CA ALA A 50 -0.48 -6.76 -12.05
C ALA A 50 -0.46 -5.24 -12.23
N PRO A 51 0.46 -4.52 -11.55
CA PRO A 51 0.54 -3.07 -11.63
C PRO A 51 0.80 -2.64 -13.07
N TYR A 52 0.24 -1.49 -13.43
CA TYR A 52 0.34 -0.92 -14.76
C TYR A 52 1.23 0.32 -14.73
N THR A 53 2.23 0.32 -15.60
CA THR A 53 3.03 1.47 -15.98
C THR A 53 3.13 1.52 -17.50
N ASN A 54 3.21 2.71 -18.07
CA ASN A 54 3.43 2.88 -19.49
C ASN A 54 4.36 4.05 -19.77
N ARG A 55 5.61 3.73 -20.08
CA ARG A 55 6.69 4.69 -20.36
C ARG A 55 6.35 5.65 -21.50
N GLU A 56 5.60 5.19 -22.52
CA GLU A 56 5.23 6.05 -23.66
C GLU A 56 4.27 7.18 -23.22
N LEU A 57 3.43 6.94 -22.21
CA LEU A 57 2.47 7.92 -21.69
C LEU A 57 3.12 9.02 -20.84
N ARG A 58 4.41 8.90 -20.55
CA ARG A 58 5.11 9.80 -19.64
C ARG A 58 6.06 10.76 -20.36
N ASP A 59 6.31 10.52 -21.64
CA ASP A 59 6.96 11.51 -22.51
C ASP A 59 6.11 12.80 -22.59
N GLU A 60 6.76 13.97 -22.62
CA GLU A 60 6.20 15.34 -22.55
C GLU A 60 5.05 15.66 -23.56
N GLN A 61 4.66 14.73 -24.42
CA GLN A 61 3.55 14.86 -25.35
C GLN A 61 2.18 14.43 -24.80
N TYR A 62 2.11 13.70 -23.68
CA TYR A 62 0.88 13.08 -23.22
C TYR A 62 0.22 13.85 -22.06
N SER A 63 -0.99 14.34 -22.36
CA SER A 63 -2.02 14.94 -21.50
C SER A 63 -1.84 16.37 -20.95
N GLN A 64 -2.96 17.10 -20.91
CA GLN A 64 -3.18 18.40 -20.27
C GLN A 64 -4.47 18.39 -19.43
N ASP A 65 -5.04 17.20 -19.19
CA ASP A 65 -6.32 17.12 -18.50
C ASP A 65 -6.10 17.46 -17.03
N GLU A 66 -6.70 18.57 -16.61
CA GLU A 66 -6.82 18.94 -15.21
C GLU A 66 -8.30 18.84 -14.85
N VAL A 67 -8.62 18.00 -13.87
CA VAL A 67 -10.00 17.78 -13.42
C VAL A 67 -10.11 18.17 -11.96
N PHE A 68 -11.08 19.03 -11.68
CA PHE A 68 -11.48 19.36 -10.32
C PHE A 68 -12.94 18.94 -10.11
N LEU A 69 -13.14 18.01 -9.19
CA LEU A 69 -14.45 17.61 -8.72
C LEU A 69 -14.75 18.35 -7.42
N ASP A 70 -15.76 19.21 -7.44
CA ASP A 70 -16.30 19.84 -6.24
C ASP A 70 -17.40 18.95 -5.67
N TYR A 71 -17.14 18.40 -4.48
CA TYR A 71 -18.02 17.50 -3.73
C TYR A 71 -18.48 16.25 -4.50
N VAL A 72 -17.97 15.10 -4.10
CA VAL A 72 -18.35 13.81 -4.70
C VAL A 72 -19.60 13.26 -3.99
N HIS A 73 -20.73 13.27 -4.70
CA HIS A 73 -22.05 12.91 -4.16
C HIS A 73 -22.44 11.45 -4.42
N GLY A 74 -23.32 10.91 -3.58
CA GLY A 74 -24.15 9.75 -3.92
C GLY A 74 -23.37 8.46 -4.20
N ASP A 75 -23.42 8.01 -5.45
CA ASP A 75 -22.81 6.76 -5.92
C ASP A 75 -21.35 6.95 -6.40
N GLY A 76 -20.74 8.11 -6.17
CA GLY A 76 -19.40 8.45 -6.64
C GLY A 76 -19.38 9.13 -8.00
N GLU A 77 -18.18 9.48 -8.47
CA GLU A 77 -17.93 10.10 -9.77
C GLU A 77 -16.91 9.28 -10.56
N THR A 78 -17.17 9.07 -11.85
CA THR A 78 -16.27 8.33 -12.74
C THR A 78 -15.68 9.27 -13.78
N LEU A 79 -14.36 9.22 -13.92
CA LEU A 79 -13.58 10.01 -14.85
C LEU A 79 -12.97 9.11 -15.93
N SER A 80 -13.10 9.56 -17.17
CA SER A 80 -12.31 9.08 -18.30
C SER A 80 -11.39 10.22 -18.70
N LEU A 81 -10.09 9.97 -18.70
CA LEU A 81 -9.06 10.97 -19.00
C LEU A 81 -8.33 10.56 -20.28
N SER A 82 -7.66 11.52 -20.92
CA SER A 82 -6.70 11.21 -21.97
C SER A 82 -5.58 10.32 -21.41
N PRO A 83 -4.94 9.49 -22.25
CA PRO A 83 -3.78 8.73 -21.81
C PRO A 83 -2.69 9.64 -21.23
N GLY A 84 -2.15 9.28 -20.07
CA GLY A 84 -1.14 10.07 -19.38
C GLY A 84 -0.90 9.64 -17.96
N ARG A 85 0.08 10.28 -17.31
CA ARG A 85 0.37 10.10 -15.89
C ARG A 85 -0.28 11.21 -15.07
N TYR A 86 -0.93 10.82 -13.99
CA TYR A 86 -1.69 11.74 -13.15
C TYR A 86 -1.36 11.58 -11.67
N GLU A 87 -1.28 12.71 -10.98
CA GLU A 87 -1.39 12.79 -9.53
C GLU A 87 -2.84 13.09 -9.15
N ILE A 88 -3.36 12.35 -8.18
CA ILE A 88 -4.70 12.49 -7.63
C ILE A 88 -4.57 12.91 -6.17
N THR A 89 -5.21 14.03 -5.81
CA THR A 89 -5.31 14.53 -4.43
C THR A 89 -6.76 14.74 -4.03
N GLY A 90 -7.03 14.65 -2.72
CA GLY A 90 -8.39 14.68 -2.20
C GLY A 90 -8.50 15.42 -0.87
N SER A 91 -9.66 16.03 -0.63
CA SER A 91 -10.03 16.60 0.66
C SER A 91 -11.03 15.70 1.38
N VAL A 92 -10.85 15.55 2.70
CA VAL A 92 -11.50 14.54 3.56
C VAL A 92 -10.85 13.18 3.32
N SER A 93 -11.62 12.12 3.09
CA SER A 93 -11.11 10.79 2.76
C SER A 93 -12.16 10.02 1.97
N GLY A 94 -11.73 9.20 1.04
CA GLY A 94 -12.58 8.34 0.22
C GLY A 94 -11.74 7.34 -0.58
N ASN A 95 -12.38 6.40 -1.24
CA ASN A 95 -11.66 5.45 -2.09
C ASN A 95 -11.45 6.03 -3.48
N ILE A 96 -10.25 5.80 -4.02
CA ILE A 96 -9.97 5.95 -5.45
C ILE A 96 -9.74 4.56 -6.00
N ASN A 97 -10.52 4.20 -7.03
CA ASN A 97 -10.39 2.95 -7.75
C ASN A 97 -10.02 3.26 -9.20
N VAL A 98 -9.04 2.56 -9.76
CA VAL A 98 -8.66 2.63 -11.17
C VAL A 98 -8.98 1.29 -11.82
N TYR A 99 -9.77 1.32 -12.88
CA TYR A 99 -10.18 0.13 -13.63
C TYR A 99 -9.68 0.20 -15.07
N ASN A 100 -9.40 -0.96 -15.67
CA ASN A 100 -9.22 -1.09 -17.11
C ASN A 100 -10.57 -1.29 -17.83
N ASP A 101 -10.51 -1.53 -19.14
CA ASP A 101 -11.65 -1.79 -20.04
C ASP A 101 -12.40 -3.12 -19.76
N HIS A 102 -11.79 -4.02 -18.99
CA HIS A 102 -12.36 -5.30 -18.58
C HIS A 102 -12.97 -5.25 -17.17
N ASP A 103 -13.09 -4.07 -16.56
CA ASP A 103 -13.50 -3.85 -15.17
C ASP A 103 -12.56 -4.48 -14.13
N ASP A 104 -11.32 -4.82 -14.50
CA ASP A 104 -10.32 -5.30 -13.55
C ASP A 104 -9.77 -4.12 -12.74
N LEU A 105 -9.68 -4.29 -11.42
CA LEU A 105 -9.11 -3.29 -10.51
C LEU A 105 -7.59 -3.24 -10.65
N ILE A 106 -7.11 -2.15 -11.26
CA ILE A 106 -5.69 -1.87 -11.50
C ILE A 106 -5.03 -1.27 -10.26
N PHE A 107 -5.70 -0.30 -9.64
CA PHE A 107 -5.20 0.36 -8.45
C PHE A 107 -6.35 0.74 -7.51
N HIS A 108 -6.09 0.66 -6.21
CA HIS A 108 -7.01 1.09 -5.17
C HIS A 108 -6.18 1.67 -4.04
N ASP A 109 -6.60 2.83 -3.53
CA ASP A 109 -6.19 3.30 -2.21
C ASP A 109 -7.28 4.18 -1.58
N ILE A 110 -7.21 4.33 -0.27
CA ILE A 110 -7.96 5.37 0.44
C ILE A 110 -7.14 6.65 0.29
N LEU A 111 -7.68 7.67 -0.35
CA LEU A 111 -7.05 8.97 -0.52
C LEU A 111 -7.57 9.95 0.53
N GLY A 112 -6.68 10.74 1.14
CA GLY A 112 -7.03 11.82 2.06
C GLY A 112 -6.33 11.76 3.42
N SER A 113 -6.03 12.93 4.00
CA SER A 113 -5.03 13.09 5.07
C SER A 113 -5.33 12.41 6.41
N ASP A 114 -6.59 12.11 6.70
CA ASP A 114 -6.99 11.59 8.02
C ASP A 114 -6.93 10.06 8.07
N TYR A 115 -7.31 9.40 6.98
CA TYR A 115 -7.47 7.94 6.94
C TYR A 115 -6.72 7.24 5.82
N GLY A 116 -6.22 7.99 4.84
CA GLY A 116 -5.62 7.48 3.62
C GLY A 116 -4.23 8.03 3.35
N VAL A 117 -3.81 7.88 2.09
CA VAL A 117 -2.58 8.43 1.54
C VAL A 117 -2.76 9.90 1.14
N GLY A 118 -1.68 10.66 1.10
CA GLY A 118 -1.72 12.09 0.76
C GLY A 118 -2.00 12.37 -0.72
N SER A 119 -1.43 11.55 -1.60
CA SER A 119 -1.66 11.58 -3.04
C SER A 119 -1.48 10.18 -3.63
N ILE A 120 -2.03 9.98 -4.83
CA ILE A 120 -1.88 8.76 -5.63
C ILE A 120 -1.30 9.15 -6.98
N THR A 121 -0.25 8.47 -7.43
CA THR A 121 0.32 8.66 -8.77
C THR A 121 0.09 7.41 -9.63
N VAL A 122 -0.62 7.56 -10.76
CA VAL A 122 -0.97 6.44 -11.64
C VAL A 122 -0.84 6.82 -13.11
N ASP A 123 -0.52 5.81 -13.93
CA ASP A 123 -0.59 5.91 -15.39
C ASP A 123 -2.00 5.46 -15.83
N ILE A 124 -2.64 6.24 -16.70
CA ILE A 124 -3.99 6.04 -17.23
C ILE A 124 -3.87 5.80 -18.73
N ASP A 125 -4.33 4.65 -19.22
CA ASP A 125 -4.43 4.37 -20.66
C ASP A 125 -5.78 4.82 -21.24
N GLU A 126 -5.96 4.77 -22.57
CA GLU A 126 -7.13 5.30 -23.29
C GLU A 126 -8.46 4.77 -22.76
N ASP A 127 -8.48 3.52 -22.32
CA ASP A 127 -9.69 2.84 -21.84
C ASP A 127 -9.76 2.71 -20.31
N PHE A 128 -8.85 3.37 -19.57
CA PHE A 128 -8.86 3.31 -18.11
C PHE A 128 -9.87 4.32 -17.54
N THR A 129 -10.45 3.97 -16.40
CA THR A 129 -11.34 4.87 -15.66
C THR A 129 -10.90 5.04 -14.22
N ILE A 130 -11.10 6.25 -13.69
CA ILE A 130 -10.91 6.56 -12.28
C ILE A 130 -12.29 6.72 -11.67
N HIS A 131 -12.60 5.95 -10.63
CA HIS A 131 -13.80 6.11 -9.82
C HIS A 131 -13.43 6.66 -8.45
N ALA A 132 -13.97 7.84 -8.13
CA ALA A 132 -13.90 8.43 -6.81
C ALA A 132 -15.22 8.19 -6.07
N ASP A 133 -15.16 7.46 -4.96
CA ASP A 133 -16.34 7.18 -4.15
C ASP A 133 -16.86 8.44 -3.45
N ALA A 134 -18.12 8.41 -3.01
CA ALA A 134 -18.68 9.46 -2.17
C ALA A 134 -17.88 9.62 -0.85
N GLY A 135 -17.74 10.86 -0.39
CA GLY A 135 -17.01 11.18 0.85
C GLY A 135 -15.96 12.27 0.69
N PHE A 136 -15.51 12.51 -0.54
CA PHE A 136 -14.64 13.65 -0.83
C PHE A 136 -15.42 14.96 -0.84
N ASN A 137 -14.87 15.97 -0.16
CA ASN A 137 -15.29 17.35 -0.40
C ASN A 137 -14.75 17.87 -1.73
N SER A 138 -13.59 17.37 -2.17
CA SER A 138 -13.04 17.67 -3.47
C SER A 138 -12.03 16.61 -3.90
N VAL A 139 -11.93 16.37 -5.19
CA VAL A 139 -10.85 15.58 -5.81
C VAL A 139 -10.21 16.43 -6.90
N MET A 140 -8.89 16.45 -6.93
CA MET A 140 -8.11 17.11 -7.97
C MET A 140 -7.24 16.07 -8.67
N VAL A 141 -7.38 16.00 -9.98
CA VAL A 141 -6.56 15.16 -10.85
C VAL A 141 -5.75 16.08 -11.75
N THR A 142 -4.43 16.00 -11.66
CA THR A 142 -3.49 16.85 -12.38
C THR A 142 -2.46 15.99 -13.08
N PRO A 143 -1.94 16.39 -14.26
CA PRO A 143 -0.81 15.71 -14.87
C PRO A 143 0.37 15.66 -13.88
N ALA A 144 1.02 14.50 -13.77
CA ALA A 144 2.19 14.34 -12.91
C ALA A 144 3.47 14.43 -13.75
N GLU A 145 4.42 15.26 -13.31
CA GLU A 145 5.71 15.41 -13.97
C GLU A 145 6.60 14.18 -13.72
N GLU A 146 7.37 13.79 -14.73
CA GLU A 146 8.44 12.80 -14.54
C GLU A 146 9.60 13.43 -13.76
N GLN A 147 9.82 12.92 -12.55
CA GLN A 147 11.02 13.25 -11.81
C GLN A 147 11.52 12.03 -11.05
N GLN A 148 12.76 11.64 -11.36
CA GLN A 148 13.46 10.65 -10.54
C GLN A 148 13.53 11.10 -9.09
N SER A 149 13.10 10.24 -8.18
CA SER A 149 13.00 10.55 -6.77
C SER A 149 13.29 9.31 -5.91
N ASN A 150 14.02 9.54 -4.82
CA ASN A 150 14.16 8.58 -3.73
C ASN A 150 13.01 8.68 -2.71
N ASN A 151 12.00 9.49 -2.99
CA ASN A 151 10.78 9.61 -2.18
C ASN A 151 9.60 9.37 -3.11
N LEU A 152 8.98 8.21 -3.01
CA LEU A 152 7.87 7.79 -3.86
C LEU A 152 6.58 7.77 -3.03
N THR A 153 5.51 8.34 -3.58
CA THR A 153 4.18 8.33 -2.95
C THR A 153 3.41 7.04 -3.27
N ALA A 154 2.17 6.91 -2.80
CA ALA A 154 1.30 5.81 -3.21
C ALA A 154 1.07 5.85 -4.72
N GLY A 155 1.04 4.69 -5.37
CA GLY A 155 0.97 4.61 -6.83
C GLY A 155 1.77 3.48 -7.46
N HIS A 156 2.01 3.63 -8.77
CA HIS A 156 2.86 2.75 -9.57
C HIS A 156 4.10 3.47 -10.10
N TRP A 157 5.27 2.85 -9.91
CA TRP A 157 6.58 3.43 -10.26
C TRP A 157 7.42 2.42 -11.04
N GLU A 158 8.26 2.89 -11.96
CA GLU A 158 9.17 2.05 -12.77
C GLU A 158 10.63 2.35 -12.41
N VAL A 159 11.38 1.30 -12.08
CA VAL A 159 12.82 1.37 -11.82
C VAL A 159 13.55 1.63 -13.14
N GLY A 160 14.42 2.65 -13.16
CA GLY A 160 15.05 3.19 -14.37
C GLY A 160 14.30 4.38 -14.98
N VAL A 161 13.12 4.73 -14.46
CA VAL A 161 12.35 5.92 -14.86
C VAL A 161 12.12 6.83 -13.65
N ASP A 162 11.48 6.29 -12.63
CA ASP A 162 11.01 7.02 -11.44
C ASP A 162 12.02 6.97 -10.29
N ILE A 163 12.87 5.94 -10.28
CA ILE A 163 13.94 5.73 -9.31
C ILE A 163 15.06 4.95 -10.01
N GLU A 164 16.32 5.24 -9.68
CA GLU A 164 17.46 4.50 -10.24
C GLU A 164 17.48 3.04 -9.74
N PRO A 165 18.04 2.09 -10.53
CA PRO A 165 18.35 0.76 -10.02
C PRO A 165 19.46 0.81 -8.96
N GLY A 166 19.39 -0.05 -7.94
CA GLY A 166 20.38 -0.08 -6.86
C GLY A 166 19.92 -0.81 -5.60
N ASP A 167 20.79 -0.81 -4.59
CA ASP A 167 20.49 -1.33 -3.26
C ASP A 167 20.07 -0.17 -2.34
N TYR A 168 18.98 -0.36 -1.61
CA TYR A 168 18.36 0.69 -0.81
C TYR A 168 17.99 0.19 0.58
N LEU A 169 18.16 1.04 1.57
CA LEU A 169 17.47 0.95 2.84
C LEU A 169 16.18 1.77 2.73
N ILE A 170 15.03 1.10 2.80
CA ILE A 170 13.74 1.76 2.71
C ILE A 170 13.18 2.07 4.08
N SER A 171 12.57 3.24 4.22
CA SER A 171 11.90 3.66 5.45
C SER A 171 10.62 4.45 5.17
N SER A 172 9.71 4.45 6.14
CA SER A 172 8.54 5.33 6.13
C SER A 172 8.21 5.83 7.53
N SER A 173 7.60 7.01 7.61
CA SER A 173 7.42 7.77 8.86
C SER A 173 6.13 7.46 9.60
N SER A 174 5.11 6.88 8.95
CA SER A 174 3.84 6.58 9.61
C SER A 174 2.95 5.64 8.80
N ARG A 175 2.07 4.93 9.53
CA ARG A 175 1.06 3.97 9.04
C ARG A 175 1.65 2.71 8.44
N ILE A 176 0.88 1.63 8.56
CA ILE A 176 1.17 0.36 7.92
C ILE A 176 0.72 0.47 6.47
N GLY A 177 1.58 0.11 5.53
CA GLY A 177 1.22 -0.10 4.14
C GLY A 177 2.19 -1.03 3.46
N TYR A 178 2.14 -1.08 2.13
CA TYR A 178 2.77 -2.15 1.36
C TYR A 178 3.61 -1.62 0.22
N LEU A 179 4.80 -2.20 0.07
CA LEU A 179 5.62 -2.11 -1.13
C LEU A 179 5.63 -3.46 -1.82
N GLN A 180 5.15 -3.50 -3.06
CA GLN A 180 5.23 -4.66 -3.92
C GLN A 180 6.21 -4.40 -5.06
N ILE A 181 7.13 -5.32 -5.30
CA ILE A 181 8.11 -5.23 -6.39
C ILE A 181 7.79 -6.34 -7.39
N HIS A 182 7.46 -5.95 -8.62
CA HIS A 182 7.13 -6.85 -9.72
C HIS A 182 8.28 -6.91 -10.72
N SER A 183 8.68 -8.13 -11.09
CA SER A 183 9.66 -8.31 -12.17
C SER A 183 9.05 -8.00 -13.54
N ASN A 184 9.90 -7.84 -14.56
CA ASN A 184 9.49 -7.71 -15.97
C ASN A 184 8.53 -8.82 -16.46
N ASN A 185 8.49 -9.97 -15.79
CA ASN A 185 7.58 -11.08 -16.09
C ASN A 185 6.23 -10.97 -15.35
N LYS A 186 5.94 -9.83 -14.72
CA LYS A 186 4.72 -9.48 -13.96
C LYS A 186 4.47 -10.26 -12.66
N ASP A 187 5.29 -11.25 -12.33
CA ASP A 187 5.27 -11.90 -11.00
C ASP A 187 5.84 -10.98 -9.92
N THR A 188 5.08 -10.77 -8.83
CA THR A 188 5.54 -10.09 -7.62
C THR A 188 6.70 -10.88 -6.99
N GLN A 189 7.86 -10.26 -6.85
CA GLN A 189 9.06 -10.86 -6.27
C GLN A 189 9.19 -10.57 -4.77
N VAL A 190 8.78 -9.37 -4.35
CA VAL A 190 8.93 -8.88 -2.99
C VAL A 190 7.64 -8.20 -2.56
N TYR A 191 7.22 -8.47 -1.33
CA TYR A 191 6.10 -7.84 -0.66
C TYR A 191 6.61 -7.45 0.73
N GLU A 192 6.82 -6.16 0.96
CA GLU A 192 7.26 -5.63 2.26
C GLU A 192 6.10 -4.93 2.95
N VAL A 193 5.95 -5.20 4.24
CA VAL A 193 5.11 -4.38 5.10
C VAL A 193 5.95 -3.22 5.59
N MET A 194 5.48 -2.00 5.35
CA MET A 194 6.17 -0.77 5.73
C MET A 194 5.39 -0.06 6.83
N GLY A 195 6.11 0.41 7.85
CA GLY A 195 5.59 1.15 8.98
C GLY A 195 5.04 0.30 10.12
N SER A 196 4.86 0.94 11.28
CA SER A 196 4.16 0.38 12.43
C SER A 196 3.44 1.49 13.18
N GLU A 197 2.44 1.15 14.01
CA GLU A 197 1.77 2.13 14.88
C GLU A 197 2.73 2.83 15.86
N PHE A 198 3.94 2.30 16.07
CA PHE A 198 4.89 2.74 17.10
C PHE A 198 6.31 3.07 16.60
N GLY A 199 6.57 3.07 15.29
CA GLY A 199 7.90 3.33 14.74
C GLY A 199 8.04 3.10 13.23
N SER A 200 9.09 3.67 12.64
CA SER A 200 9.51 3.41 11.27
C SER A 200 10.03 1.99 11.14
N THR A 201 9.66 1.32 10.05
CA THR A 201 10.33 0.08 9.65
C THR A 201 11.42 0.41 8.67
N GLU A 202 12.56 -0.28 8.81
CA GLU A 202 13.66 -0.25 7.86
C GLU A 202 13.77 -1.64 7.24
N SER A 203 13.85 -1.71 5.92
CA SER A 203 14.06 -2.96 5.18
C SER A 203 15.07 -2.72 4.05
N GLU A 204 15.86 -3.74 3.71
CA GLU A 204 16.80 -3.67 2.59
C GLU A 204 16.12 -4.23 1.33
N VAL A 205 16.18 -3.47 0.22
CA VAL A 205 15.66 -3.90 -1.07
C VAL A 205 16.66 -3.64 -2.18
N THR A 206 16.72 -4.55 -3.14
CA THR A 206 17.46 -4.38 -4.39
C THR A 206 16.47 -4.12 -5.52
N LEU A 207 16.63 -2.98 -6.19
CA LEU A 207 15.82 -2.57 -7.34
C LEU A 207 16.59 -2.82 -8.63
N GLU A 208 15.98 -3.55 -9.56
CA GLU A 208 16.54 -3.86 -10.88
C GLU A 208 15.79 -3.10 -11.98
N GLU A 209 16.49 -2.71 -13.04
CA GLU A 209 15.92 -1.99 -14.20
C GLU A 209 14.65 -2.66 -14.75
N GLY A 210 13.61 -1.85 -14.98
CA GLY A 210 12.32 -2.27 -15.51
C GLY A 210 11.37 -2.92 -14.49
N GLN A 211 11.81 -3.12 -13.23
CA GLN A 211 10.87 -3.53 -12.18
C GLN A 211 9.80 -2.47 -11.96
N ILE A 212 8.60 -2.93 -11.62
CA ILE A 212 7.47 -2.05 -11.27
C ILE A 212 7.24 -2.13 -9.77
N LEU A 213 7.21 -0.96 -9.12
CA LEU A 213 6.87 -0.79 -7.72
C LEU A 213 5.40 -0.42 -7.61
N ARG A 214 4.69 -1.07 -6.70
CA ARG A 214 3.36 -0.66 -6.26
C ARG A 214 3.40 -0.30 -4.79
N ILE A 215 2.96 0.91 -4.48
CA ILE A 215 2.93 1.45 -3.12
C ILE A 215 1.47 1.75 -2.78
N THR A 216 0.97 1.14 -1.69
CA THR A 216 -0.42 1.31 -1.23
C THR A 216 -0.47 1.46 0.29
N GLU A 217 -1.50 2.14 0.79
CA GLU A 217 -1.81 2.37 2.21
C GLU A 217 -0.76 3.19 2.98
N ILE A 218 0.29 3.67 2.30
CA ILE A 218 1.35 4.48 2.86
C ILE A 218 1.63 5.71 1.99
N SER A 219 1.66 6.89 2.61
CA SER A 219 1.74 8.15 1.88
C SER A 219 3.06 8.33 1.12
N TYR A 220 4.16 7.83 1.67
CA TYR A 220 5.44 7.82 0.97
C TYR A 220 6.42 6.80 1.55
N ILE A 221 7.37 6.37 0.72
CA ILE A 221 8.54 5.58 1.11
C ILE A 221 9.80 6.35 0.72
N HIS A 222 10.74 6.46 1.66
CA HIS A 222 12.08 6.96 1.42
C HIS A 222 13.03 5.81 1.10
N PHE A 223 13.79 5.95 0.02
CA PHE A 223 14.79 4.99 -0.45
C PHE A 223 16.19 5.58 -0.25
N GLU A 224 16.89 5.15 0.80
CA GLU A 224 18.27 5.58 1.08
C GLU A 224 19.27 4.68 0.35
N PRO A 225 20.03 5.17 -0.66
CA PRO A 225 21.01 4.37 -1.39
C PRO A 225 22.11 3.82 -0.46
N GLN A 226 22.52 2.58 -0.68
CA GLN A 226 23.59 1.90 0.08
C GLN A 226 24.95 1.88 -0.65
#